data_AF-A0A7K7F064-F1
#
_entry.id   AF-A0A7K7F064-F1
#
_cell.length_a   1.000
_cell.length_b   1.000
_cell.length_c   1.000
_cell.angle_alpha   90.00
_cell.angle_beta   90.00
_cell.angle_gamma   90.00
#
_symmetry.space_group_name_H-M   'P 1'
#
loop_
_entity.id
_entity.type
_entity.pdbx_description
1 polymer ?
#
loop_
_entity_poly.entity_id
_entity_poly.type
_entity_poly.pdbx_seq_one_letter_code
_entity_poly.pdbx_strand_id
1 'polypeptide(L)'
;MSFTGKYELQSQENFEPFMKALGLPDEQIQKGKDIKSISEIVQDGKKFKITVTTGSKVLHNEFTIGEECDMEMLNGEKVKVSDQL
;
A
#
# COMPACT_ATOMS: atom_id res chain seq x y z
N MET A 1 11.22 -15.76 -9.18
CA MET A 1 11.73 -14.41 -8.90
C MET A 1 11.07 -13.93 -7.63
N SER A 2 11.81 -13.48 -6.64
CA SER A 2 11.24 -12.93 -5.40
C SER A 2 10.90 -11.47 -5.61
N PHE A 3 9.72 -11.02 -5.17
CA PHE A 3 9.39 -9.59 -5.10
C PHE A 3 10.07 -8.90 -3.90
N THR A 4 10.88 -9.64 -3.14
CA THR A 4 11.61 -9.12 -2.00
C THR A 4 12.56 -8.00 -2.42
N GLY A 5 12.38 -6.82 -1.83
CA GLY A 5 13.15 -5.64 -2.16
C GLY A 5 12.57 -4.37 -1.55
N LYS A 6 13.31 -3.28 -1.70
CA LYS A 6 12.89 -1.94 -1.27
C LYS A 6 12.71 -1.07 -2.51
N TYR A 7 11.53 -0.48 -2.63
CA TYR A 7 11.09 0.28 -3.78
C TYR A 7 10.81 1.72 -3.34
N GLU A 8 11.32 2.69 -4.08
CA GLU A 8 10.97 4.10 -3.89
C GLU A 8 10.01 4.50 -5.00
N LEU A 9 8.96 5.23 -4.64
CA LEU A 9 8.05 5.82 -5.60
C LEU A 9 8.80 6.83 -6.48
N GLN A 10 8.92 6.50 -7.76
CA GLN A 10 9.53 7.39 -8.76
C GLN A 10 8.52 8.41 -9.30
N SER A 11 7.33 7.93 -9.67
CA SER A 11 6.23 8.74 -10.18
C SER A 11 4.90 8.03 -9.90
N GLN A 12 3.83 8.81 -9.81
CA GLN A 12 2.46 8.32 -9.74
C GLN A 12 1.56 9.20 -10.58
N GLU A 13 0.63 8.60 -11.30
CA GLU A 13 -0.40 9.31 -12.06
C GLU A 13 -1.76 9.04 -11.42
N ASN A 14 -2.65 10.05 -11.43
CA ASN A 14 -4.01 9.93 -10.90
C ASN A 14 -4.12 9.61 -9.39
N PHE A 15 -3.10 9.88 -8.58
CA PHE A 15 -3.16 9.68 -7.13
C PHE A 15 -4.26 10.51 -6.46
N GLU A 16 -4.35 11.81 -6.78
CA GLU A 16 -5.38 12.68 -6.22
C GLU A 16 -6.81 12.20 -6.51
N PRO A 17 -7.21 11.97 -7.78
CA PRO A 17 -8.55 11.49 -8.08
C PRO A 17 -8.83 10.10 -7.51
N PHE A 18 -7.83 9.20 -7.45
CA PHE A 18 -7.99 7.89 -6.82
C PHE A 18 -8.26 7.99 -5.32
N MET A 19 -7.45 8.77 -4.59
CA MET A 19 -7.65 8.95 -3.14
C MET A 19 -8.96 9.67 -2.83
N LYS A 20 -9.38 10.59 -3.70
CA LYS A 20 -10.68 11.28 -3.56
C LYS A 20 -11.85 10.32 -3.78
N ALA A 21 -11.74 9.39 -4.72
CA ALA A 21 -12.74 8.34 -4.94
C ALA A 21 -12.81 7.36 -3.76
N LEU A 22 -11.69 7.12 -3.06
CA LEU A 22 -11.63 6.35 -1.81
C LEU A 22 -12.17 7.12 -0.58
N GLY A 23 -12.58 8.38 -0.74
CA GLY A 23 -13.16 9.19 0.32
C GLY A 23 -12.15 9.89 1.24
N LEU A 24 -10.86 9.95 0.88
CA LEU A 24 -9.90 10.71 1.68
C LEU A 24 -10.14 12.23 1.55
N PRO A 25 -10.00 13.00 2.65
CA PRO A 25 -10.07 14.46 2.60
C PRO A 25 -8.96 15.05 1.74
N ASP A 26 -9.26 16.10 0.95
CA ASP A 26 -8.28 16.75 0.07
C ASP A 26 -7.00 17.17 0.81
N GLU A 27 -7.07 17.57 2.09
CA GLU A 27 -5.88 17.92 2.89
C GLU A 27 -4.92 16.71 3.09
N GLN A 28 -5.46 15.51 3.31
CA GLN A 28 -4.63 14.30 3.45
C GLN A 28 -4.04 13.88 2.10
N ILE A 29 -4.80 14.07 1.02
CA ILE A 29 -4.36 13.78 -0.35
C ILE A 29 -3.20 14.70 -0.75
N GLN A 30 -3.34 16.02 -0.51
CA GLN A 30 -2.29 17.00 -0.81
C GLN A 30 -1.02 16.72 0.01
N LYS A 31 -1.15 16.30 1.28
CA LYS A 31 0.00 15.89 2.09
C LYS A 31 0.67 14.64 1.53
N GLY A 32 -0.09 13.67 1.03
CA GLY A 32 0.45 12.40 0.53
C GLY A 32 1.05 12.48 -0.88
N LYS A 33 0.58 13.38 -1.74
CA LYS A 33 0.91 13.35 -3.18
C LYS A 33 2.37 13.64 -3.51
N ASP A 34 3.01 14.52 -2.73
CA ASP A 34 4.39 14.99 -2.92
C ASP A 34 5.39 14.15 -2.11
N ILE A 35 4.89 13.23 -1.28
CA ILE A 35 5.72 12.37 -0.45
C ILE A 35 6.16 11.16 -1.24
N LYS A 36 7.47 10.96 -1.33
CA LYS A 36 8.04 9.70 -1.84
C LYS A 36 7.71 8.57 -0.88
N SER A 37 6.81 7.68 -1.28
CA SER A 37 6.54 6.47 -0.51
C SER A 37 7.63 5.42 -0.75
N ILE A 38 8.14 4.84 0.33
CA ILE A 38 9.06 3.72 0.29
C ILE A 38 8.27 2.46 0.60
N SER A 39 8.26 1.50 -0.33
CA SER A 39 7.62 0.19 -0.16
C SER A 39 8.67 -0.88 0.00
N GLU A 40 8.69 -1.54 1.15
CA GLU A 40 9.54 -2.71 1.39
C GLU A 40 8.68 -3.96 1.33
N ILE A 41 9.07 -4.89 0.46
CA ILE A 41 8.38 -6.16 0.27
C ILE A 41 9.30 -7.26 0.77
N VAL A 42 8.77 -8.15 1.61
CA VAL A 42 9.44 -9.35 2.07
C VAL A 42 8.55 -10.54 1.70
N GLN A 43 9.03 -11.36 0.77
CA GLN A 43 8.37 -12.59 0.37
C GLN A 43 9.01 -13.80 1.08
N ASP A 44 8.19 -14.53 1.82
CA ASP A 44 8.52 -15.82 2.45
C ASP A 44 7.59 -16.90 1.88
N GLY A 45 8.04 -17.56 0.81
CA GLY A 45 7.23 -18.54 0.08
C GLY A 45 5.96 -17.91 -0.51
N LYS A 46 4.81 -18.22 0.11
CA LYS A 46 3.48 -17.68 -0.25
C LYS A 46 3.08 -16.46 0.59
N LYS A 47 3.82 -16.15 1.65
CA LYS A 47 3.53 -15.08 2.59
C LYS A 47 4.27 -13.81 2.18
N PHE A 48 3.56 -12.71 2.10
CA PHE A 48 4.09 -11.41 1.71
C PHE A 48 3.88 -10.44 2.86
N LYS A 49 4.95 -9.74 3.21
CA LYS A 49 4.89 -8.58 4.10
C LYS A 49 5.24 -7.36 3.29
N ILE A 50 4.32 -6.42 3.17
CA ILE A 50 4.50 -5.14 2.52
C ILE A 50 4.48 -4.07 3.59
N THR A 51 5.58 -3.34 3.71
CA THR A 51 5.69 -2.15 4.56
C THR A 51 5.75 -0.93 3.68
N VAL A 52 4.73 -0.08 3.72
CA VAL A 52 4.67 1.17 2.95
C VAL A 52 4.86 2.35 3.89
N THR A 53 5.98 3.04 3.73
CA THR A 53 6.32 4.26 4.48
C THR A 53 6.07 5.47 3.62
N THR A 54 5.06 6.27 3.97
CA THR A 54 4.72 7.53 3.30
C THR A 54 4.90 8.68 4.30
N GLY A 55 6.11 9.25 4.32
CA GLY A 55 6.46 10.36 5.19
C GLY A 55 6.44 9.93 6.66
N SER A 56 5.46 10.41 7.42
CA SER A 56 5.28 10.04 8.85
C SER A 56 4.36 8.83 9.06
N LYS A 57 3.61 8.39 8.04
CA LYS A 57 2.73 7.22 8.13
C LYS A 57 3.47 5.97 7.67
N VAL A 58 3.39 4.90 8.45
CA VAL A 58 3.91 3.57 8.09
C VAL A 58 2.73 2.61 8.10
N LEU A 59 2.44 1.97 6.97
CA LEU A 59 1.50 0.87 6.86
C LEU A 59 2.25 -0.45 6.82
N HIS A 60 1.76 -1.44 7.54
CA HIS A 60 2.22 -2.82 7.49
C HIS A 60 1.08 -3.73 7.07
N ASN A 61 1.17 -4.30 5.87
CA ASN A 61 0.21 -5.24 5.33
C ASN A 61 0.88 -6.61 5.19
N GLU A 62 0.22 -7.65 5.68
CA GLU A 62 0.70 -9.02 5.58
C GLU A 62 -0.41 -9.88 4.98
N PHE A 63 -0.10 -10.60 3.91
CA PHE A 63 -1.05 -11.46 3.21
C PHE A 63 -0.40 -12.75 2.73
N THR A 64 -1.22 -13.76 2.46
CA THR A 64 -0.79 -15.04 1.89
C THR A 64 -1.48 -15.24 0.55
N ILE A 65 -0.71 -15.57 -0.50
CA ILE A 65 -1.28 -15.84 -1.82
C ILE A 65 -2.25 -17.01 -1.75
N GLY A 66 -3.44 -16.80 -2.31
CA GLY A 66 -4.51 -17.81 -2.37
C GLY A 66 -5.34 -17.93 -1.09
N GLU A 67 -5.10 -17.09 -0.08
CA GLU A 67 -5.93 -16.98 1.11
C GLU A 67 -6.60 -15.61 1.16
N GLU A 68 -7.80 -15.55 1.73
CA GLU A 68 -8.48 -14.29 1.99
C GLU A 68 -7.91 -13.67 3.27
N CYS A 69 -7.51 -12.40 3.22
CA CYS A 69 -7.04 -11.68 4.39
C CYS A 69 -7.73 -10.31 4.52
N ASP A 70 -7.89 -9.84 5.75
CA ASP A 70 -8.29 -8.48 6.03
C ASP A 70 -7.10 -7.54 5.89
N MET A 71 -7.18 -6.59 4.96
CA MET A 71 -6.17 -5.56 4.74
C MET A 71 -6.74 -4.18 5.09
N GLU A 72 -5.94 -3.34 5.74
CA GLU A 72 -6.32 -1.97 6.05
C GLU A 72 -5.88 -1.04 4.90
N MET A 73 -6.85 -0.33 4.33
CA MET A 73 -6.63 0.68 3.32
C MET A 73 -6.15 2.00 3.95
N LEU A 74 -5.59 2.89 3.12
CA LEU A 74 -5.11 4.21 3.55
C LEU A 74 -6.20 5.12 4.13
N ASN A 75 -7.47 4.85 3.83
CA ASN A 75 -8.63 5.53 4.42
C ASN A 75 -9.05 4.94 5.79
N GLY A 76 -8.40 3.88 6.27
CA GLY A 76 -8.72 3.16 7.50
C GLY A 76 -9.81 2.09 7.35
N GLU A 77 -10.35 1.89 6.14
CA GLU A 77 -11.29 0.81 5.89
C GLU A 77 -10.59 -0.54 5.82
N LYS A 78 -11.20 -1.55 6.44
CA LYS A 78 -10.75 -2.94 6.33
C LYS A 78 -11.49 -3.62 5.20
N VAL A 79 -10.73 -4.17 4.27
CA VAL A 79 -11.25 -4.89 3.12
C VAL A 79 -10.72 -6.31 3.11
N LYS A 80 -11.56 -7.23 2.64
CA LYS A 80 -11.14 -8.61 2.36
C LYS A 80 -10.49 -8.65 0.99
N VAL A 81 -9.25 -9.12 0.93
CA VAL A 81 -8.47 -9.19 -0.30
C VAL A 81 -8.00 -10.62 -0.48
N SER A 82 -8.03 -11.08 -1.73
CA SER A 82 -7.47 -12.37 -2.14
C SER A 82 -6.42 -12.11 -3.21
N ASP A 83 -5.15 -12.22 -2.85
CA ASP A 83 -4.03 -12.00 -3.78
C ASP A 83 -3.79 -13.24 -4.65
N GLN A 84 -3.63 -12.99 -5.96
CA GLN A 84 -3.33 -13.98 -6.99
C GLN A 84 -2.14 -13.48 -7.81
N LEU A 85 -1.27 -14.42 -8.19
CA LEU A 85 0.01 -14.15 -8.86
C LEU A 85 0.02 -14.72 -10.27
#